data_AF-A0A2E0ZYC3-F1
#
_entry.id   AF-A0A2E0ZYC3-F1
#
_cell.length_a   1.000
_cell.length_b   1.000
_cell.length_c   1.000
_cell.angle_alpha   90.00
_cell.angle_beta   90.00
_cell.angle_gamma   90.00
#
_symmetry.space_group_name_H-M   'P 1'
#
loop_
_entity.id
_entity.type
_entity.pdbx_description
1 polymer ?
#
loop_
_entity_poly.entity_id
_entity_poly.type
_entity_poly.pdbx_seq_one_letter_code
_entity_poly.pdbx_strand_id
1 'polypeptide(L)'
;MEEVRLPAGPVLSPQEVLEDPHISAKGLFQSIEYPGLDAPAPVMQTPVELSETPGEIRTRAPRLGEHTDEIMQELGYSESDIRDLKEKRVI
;
A
#
# COMPACT_ATOMS: atom_id res chain seq x y z
N MET A 1 -22.98 15.94 26.28
CA MET A 1 -23.51 15.42 25.00
C MET A 1 -23.94 13.97 25.13
N GLU A 2 -23.16 13.10 25.78
CA GLU A 2 -23.52 11.69 26.02
C GLU A 2 -24.78 11.49 26.89
N GLU A 3 -24.95 12.28 27.96
CA GLU A 3 -26.13 12.22 28.85
C GLU A 3 -27.46 12.51 28.12
N VAL A 4 -27.42 13.27 27.03
CA VAL A 4 -28.59 13.59 26.20
C VAL A 4 -28.61 12.80 24.87
N ARG A 5 -27.73 11.80 24.72
CA ARG A 5 -27.63 10.91 23.54
C ARG A 5 -27.44 11.66 22.21
N LEU A 6 -26.69 12.75 22.23
CA LEU A 6 -26.36 13.48 21.00
C LEU A 6 -25.11 12.84 20.36
N PRO A 7 -25.20 12.29 19.13
CA PRO A 7 -24.05 11.70 18.47
C PRO A 7 -23.04 12.80 18.10
N ALA A 8 -21.85 12.70 18.67
CA ALA A 8 -20.73 13.58 18.38
C ALA A 8 -19.43 12.79 18.52
N GLY A 9 -18.40 13.18 17.77
CA GLY A 9 -17.05 12.63 17.87
C GLY A 9 -16.02 13.75 17.75
N PRO A 10 -14.79 13.53 18.24
CA PRO A 10 -13.72 14.51 18.09
C PRO A 10 -13.32 14.67 16.62
N VAL A 11 -12.83 15.86 16.26
CA VAL A 11 -12.15 16.08 14.98
C VAL A 11 -10.69 15.74 15.19
N LEU A 12 -10.26 14.60 14.66
CA LEU A 12 -8.88 14.12 14.79
C LEU A 12 -8.01 14.66 13.65
N SER A 13 -6.78 15.05 13.99
CA SER A 13 -5.69 15.24 13.04
C SER A 13 -5.17 13.91 12.50
N PRO A 14 -4.44 13.89 11.37
CA PRO A 14 -3.88 12.65 10.84
C PRO A 14 -2.98 11.89 11.82
N GLN A 15 -2.20 12.61 12.64
CA GLN A 15 -1.35 12.01 13.66
C GLN A 15 -2.18 11.34 14.76
N GLU A 16 -3.21 12.03 15.27
CA GLU A 16 -4.11 11.47 16.29
C GLU A 16 -4.85 10.23 15.77
N VAL A 17 -5.21 10.17 14.49
CA VAL A 17 -5.81 8.98 13.87
C VAL A 17 -4.87 7.79 13.91
N LEU A 18 -3.57 7.98 13.64
CA LEU A 18 -2.58 6.90 13.65
C LEU A 18 -2.31 6.36 15.07
N GLU A 19 -2.53 7.19 16.09
CA GLU A 19 -2.32 6.86 17.50
C GLU A 19 -3.61 6.37 18.20
N ASP A 20 -4.76 6.43 17.53
CA ASP A 20 -6.07 6.13 18.12
C ASP A 20 -6.19 4.63 18.48
N PRO A 21 -6.62 4.29 19.73
CA PRO A 21 -6.73 2.91 20.18
C PRO A 21 -7.71 2.05 19.37
N HIS A 22 -8.80 2.64 18.87
CA HIS A 22 -9.77 1.93 18.05
C HIS A 22 -9.19 1.62 16.67
N ILE A 23 -8.51 2.59 16.05
CA ILE A 23 -7.83 2.41 14.76
C ILE A 23 -6.75 1.32 14.87
N SER A 24 -5.95 1.34 15.94
CA SER A 24 -4.93 0.34 16.22
C SER A 24 -5.54 -1.05 16.46
N ALA A 25 -6.58 -1.15 17.29
CA ALA A 25 -7.28 -2.42 17.55
C ALA A 25 -7.94 -3.02 16.29
N LYS A 26 -8.34 -2.17 15.35
CA LYS A 26 -8.88 -2.57 14.05
C LYS A 26 -7.81 -2.91 13.01
N GLY A 27 -6.53 -2.64 13.29
CA GLY A 27 -5.44 -2.93 12.37
C GLY A 27 -5.55 -2.19 11.04
N LEU A 28 -6.20 -1.01 11.02
CA LEU A 28 -6.52 -0.30 9.77
C LEU A 28 -5.30 0.19 9.02
N PHE A 29 -4.18 0.40 9.70
CA PHE A 29 -2.90 0.78 9.10
C PHE A 29 -1.89 -0.33 9.30
N GLN A 30 -1.23 -0.72 8.21
CA GLN A 30 -0.11 -1.64 8.21
C GLN A 30 1.19 -0.86 7.99
N SER A 31 2.21 -1.19 8.78
CA SER A 31 3.55 -0.62 8.63
C SER A 31 4.27 -1.32 7.48
N ILE A 32 4.58 -0.60 6.39
CA ILE A 32 5.17 -1.17 5.17
C ILE A 32 6.53 -0.54 4.88
N GLU A 33 7.56 -1.39 4.79
CA GLU A 33 8.88 -0.98 4.34
C GLU A 33 8.88 -0.63 2.85
N TYR A 34 9.58 0.44 2.48
CA TYR A 34 9.72 0.87 1.10
C TYR A 34 11.15 1.33 0.82
N PRO A 35 11.78 0.94 -0.31
CA PRO A 35 13.14 1.33 -0.64
C PRO A 35 13.35 2.85 -0.64
N GLY A 36 14.30 3.32 0.16
CA GLY A 36 14.64 4.74 0.28
C GLY A 36 13.90 5.50 1.38
N LEU A 37 13.01 4.86 2.14
CA LEU A 37 12.49 5.43 3.38
C LEU A 37 13.36 5.07 4.58
N ASP A 38 13.51 6.01 5.51
CA ASP A 38 14.23 5.80 6.77
C ASP A 38 13.42 4.98 7.80
N ALA A 39 12.10 4.93 7.62
CA ALA A 39 11.18 4.15 8.44
C ALA A 39 10.02 3.61 7.60
N PRO A 40 9.38 2.50 8.03
CA PRO A 40 8.17 2.00 7.39
C PRO A 40 7.05 3.07 7.33
N ALA A 41 6.28 3.06 6.25
CA ALA A 41 5.14 3.96 6.07
C ALA A 41 3.84 3.30 6.57
N PRO A 42 2.94 4.06 7.25
CA PRO A 42 1.62 3.57 7.58
C PRO A 42 0.72 3.58 6.33
N VAL A 43 0.38 2.39 5.83
CA VAL A 43 -0.48 2.21 4.67
C VAL A 43 -1.82 1.65 5.12
N MET A 44 -2.90 2.31 4.73
CA MET A 44 -4.25 1.89 5.08
C MET A 44 -4.60 0.57 4.37
N GLN A 45 -5.13 -0.40 5.13
CA GLN A 45 -5.69 -1.63 4.59
C GLN A 45 -6.99 -1.37 3.81
N THR A 46 -7.55 -2.43 3.21
CA THR A 46 -8.86 -2.33 2.58
C THR A 46 -9.92 -1.88 3.61
N PRO A 47 -10.74 -0.87 3.32
CA PRO A 47 -11.68 -0.31 4.29
C PRO A 47 -12.88 -1.23 4.59
N VAL A 48 -12.92 -2.42 3.99
CA VAL A 48 -13.96 -3.42 4.14
C VAL A 48 -13.31 -4.74 4.49
N GLU A 49 -13.80 -5.38 5.55
CA GLU A 49 -13.43 -6.73 5.96
C GLU A 49 -14.44 -7.72 5.36
N LEU A 50 -13.93 -8.74 4.67
CA LEU A 50 -14.73 -9.82 4.11
C LEU A 50 -14.39 -11.13 4.83
N SER A 51 -15.40 -11.86 5.29
CA SER A 51 -15.19 -13.07 6.09
C SER A 51 -14.61 -14.25 5.29
N GLU A 52 -14.96 -14.37 4.01
CA GLU A 52 -14.50 -15.47 3.16
C GLU A 52 -13.26 -15.11 2.32
N THR A 53 -13.15 -13.86 1.89
CA THR A 53 -12.04 -13.38 1.05
C THR A 53 -11.44 -12.08 1.61
N PRO A 54 -10.76 -12.12 2.77
CA PRO A 54 -10.14 -10.94 3.35
C PRO A 54 -9.22 -10.22 2.34
N GLY A 55 -9.37 -8.90 2.25
CA GLY A 55 -8.45 -8.06 1.49
C GLY A 55 -7.14 -7.87 2.27
N GLU A 56 -6.00 -8.01 1.60
CA GLU A 56 -4.68 -7.90 2.23
C GLU A 56 -3.71 -7.14 1.31
N ILE A 57 -2.77 -6.41 1.92
CA ILE A 57 -1.65 -5.82 1.20
C ILE A 57 -0.56 -6.89 1.05
N ARG A 58 -0.43 -7.47 -0.14
CA ARG A 58 0.49 -8.59 -0.40
C ARG A 58 1.95 -8.16 -0.54
N THR A 59 2.17 -7.03 -1.18
CA THR A 59 3.51 -6.48 -1.44
C THR A 59 3.46 -4.96 -1.37
N ARG A 60 4.61 -4.34 -1.12
CA ARG A 60 4.74 -2.89 -1.28
C ARG A 60 4.49 -2.46 -2.73
N ALA A 61 4.26 -1.17 -2.93
CA ALA A 61 4.26 -0.59 -4.27
C ALA A 61 5.61 -0.85 -4.98
N PRO A 62 5.59 -1.14 -6.30
CA PRO A 62 6.83 -1.29 -7.06
C PRO A 62 7.50 0.05 -7.32
N ARG A 63 8.81 0.03 -7.52
CA ARG A 63 9.55 1.15 -8.10
C ARG A 63 9.30 1.23 -9.60
N LEU A 64 9.65 2.37 -10.18
CA LEU A 64 9.61 2.57 -11.63
C LEU A 64 10.43 1.47 -12.33
N GLY A 65 9.77 0.72 -13.20
CA GLY A 65 10.38 -0.34 -14.00
C GLY A 65 10.79 -1.61 -13.23
N GLU A 66 10.39 -1.77 -11.96
CA GLU A 66 10.83 -2.89 -11.12
C GLU A 66 10.48 -4.27 -11.72
N HIS A 67 9.33 -4.38 -12.36
CA HIS A 67 8.85 -5.63 -12.97
C HIS A 67 8.92 -5.61 -14.51
N THR A 68 9.61 -4.63 -15.13
CA THR A 68 9.65 -4.52 -16.60
C THR A 68 10.18 -5.81 -17.24
N ASP A 69 11.32 -6.31 -16.75
CA ASP A 69 11.98 -7.47 -17.34
C ASP A 69 11.15 -8.75 -17.15
N GLU A 70 10.59 -8.94 -15.94
CA GLU A 70 9.71 -10.06 -15.60
C GLU A 70 8.50 -10.12 -16.54
N ILE A 71 7.75 -9.02 -16.66
CA ILE A 71 6.55 -8.95 -17.50
C ILE A 71 6.90 -9.14 -18.98
N MET A 72 8.01 -8.58 -19.46
CA MET A 72 8.40 -8.74 -20.86
C MET A 72 8.83 -10.17 -21.19
N GLN A 73 9.50 -10.85 -20.27
CA GLN A 73 9.83 -12.26 -20.42
C GLN A 73 8.56 -13.13 -20.43
N GLU A 74 7.58 -12.85 -19.57
CA GLU A 74 6.27 -13.52 -19.59
C GLU A 74 5.52 -13.34 -20.91
N LEU A 75 5.68 -12.17 -21.56
CA LEU A 75 5.12 -11.88 -22.86
C LEU A 75 5.92 -12.49 -24.04
N GLY A 76 7.05 -13.14 -23.76
CA GLY A 76 7.85 -13.87 -24.75
C GLY A 76 8.98 -13.08 -25.41
N TYR A 77 9.35 -11.90 -24.88
CA TYR A 77 10.53 -11.17 -25.35
C TYR A 77 11.81 -11.88 -24.90
N SER A 78 12.80 -11.96 -25.79
CA SER A 78 14.11 -12.47 -25.43
C SER A 78 14.90 -11.45 -24.60
N GLU A 79 15.91 -11.92 -23.86
CA GLU A 79 16.83 -11.01 -23.14
C GLU A 79 17.54 -10.02 -24.08
N SER A 80 17.78 -10.41 -25.34
CA SER A 80 18.32 -9.51 -26.37
C SER A 80 17.32 -8.41 -26.74
N ASP A 81 16.04 -8.74 -26.95
CA ASP A 81 15.03 -7.74 -27.32
C ASP A 81 14.85 -6.70 -26.21
N ILE A 82 14.80 -7.15 -24.95
CA ILE A 82 14.65 -6.28 -23.78
C ILE A 82 15.86 -5.33 -23.67
N ARG A 83 17.07 -5.84 -23.86
CA ARG A 83 18.30 -5.03 -23.84
C ARG A 83 18.29 -3.96 -24.92
N ASP A 84 17.95 -4.35 -26.15
CA ASP A 84 17.87 -3.42 -27.28
C ASP A 84 16.87 -2.29 -27.03
N LEU A 85 15.72 -2.60 -26.41
CA LEU A 85 14.70 -1.60 -26.09
C LEU A 85 15.15 -0.64 -24.98
N LYS A 86 15.87 -1.13 -23.96
CA LYS A 86 16.48 -0.31 -22.91
C LYS A 86 17.56 0.63 -23.47
N GLU A 87 18.43 0.12 -24.34
CA GLU A 87 19.47 0.93 -25.00
C GLU A 87 18.88 2.05 -25.85
N LYS A 88 17.75 1.77 -26.53
CA LYS A 88 16.99 2.76 -27.30
C LYS A 88 16.14 3.68 -26.42
N ARG A 89 16.07 3.46 -25.10
CA ARG A 89 15.23 4.19 -24.14
C ARG A 89 13.75 4.20 -24.51
N VAL A 90 13.27 3.09 -25.08
CA VAL A 90 11.83 2.87 -25.32
C VAL A 90 11.17 2.36 -24.04
N ILE A 91 11.93 1.62 -23.23
CA ILE A 91 11.58 1.11 -21.90
C ILE A 91 12.68 1.42 -20.90
#